data_AF-A0A3D1QYK8-F1
#
_entry.id   AF-A0A3D1QYK8-F1
#
_cell.length_a   1.000
_cell.length_b   1.000
_cell.length_c   1.000
_cell.angle_alpha   90.00
_cell.angle_beta   90.00
_cell.angle_gamma   90.00
#
_symmetry.space_group_name_H-M   'P 1'
#
loop_
_entity.id
_entity.type
_entity.pdbx_description
1 polymer ?
#
loop_
_entity_poly.entity_id
_entity_poly.type
_entity_poly.pdbx_seq_one_letter_code
_entity_poly.pdbx_strand_id
1 'polypeptide(L)'
;MSADQLIILVTGGVARGKTTFLERLHASTERWWRSCGFFSVGEERARGSGAPSAVYRLKLIGRADPLPWARRRGDGSGLELCEETRLEASSTVKQQLDAGLHDLLFLDEIGRLELGGQGFAQLLRQARKSSCRVVVAAVKKSLLAEVVSEFGLDGAFVIDLDEVPAARALRDAKRRIAACDAERIGMFAGIAGLVEVGLGSSLHAYRVPFKGHALAYLQTVLLVAFGKALRGRGLVRITFISAMLKAFSPVGSTFRPMAYIFMQGVSFAAPIRVFGWNIGAVLAGSVIMSWLTLGLSLAVDYVTFGRGIFDAFGGAIRAVSGWLGLQGPTLAQVIVGAFLLKAALACVLGAGAYYWNMQPLLHRLSTRRVGAAIAIGDRSGAPQRSFGRITVQALRDLVRPRFLLAFMLSGLLLLFFAGLSRADLVNLLIRGLCISYFGFVAMRRIDARGVGEWLDKRAGLGLSKSLPAALEMLGQKRAEAAVNEPGVVAVKARVISGGVSEGSDAKSP
;
A
#
# COMPACT_ATOMS: atom_id res chain seq x y z
N MET A 1 -25.07 4.50 3.79
CA MET A 1 -24.14 4.85 4.89
C MET A 1 -22.80 4.20 4.59
N SER A 2 -21.70 4.95 4.55
CA SER A 2 -20.37 4.37 4.27
C SER A 2 -19.83 3.72 5.55
N ALA A 3 -19.97 2.40 5.68
CA ALA A 3 -19.52 1.63 6.84
C ALA A 3 -17.98 1.66 7.05
N ASP A 4 -17.21 2.16 6.07
CA ASP A 4 -15.73 2.08 6.07
C ASP A 4 -15.01 3.38 6.49
N GLN A 5 -15.72 4.38 7.01
CA GLN A 5 -15.09 5.63 7.44
C GLN A 5 -14.49 5.47 8.85
N LEU A 6 -13.18 5.72 9.01
CA LEU A 6 -12.53 5.76 10.32
C LEU A 6 -12.84 7.09 10.99
N ILE A 7 -13.47 7.05 12.16
CA ILE A 7 -13.68 8.21 13.00
C ILE A 7 -12.74 8.13 14.19
N ILE A 8 -11.97 9.18 14.44
CA ILE A 8 -11.10 9.35 15.60
C ILE A 8 -11.62 10.53 16.41
N LEU A 9 -12.00 10.28 17.66
CA LEU A 9 -12.42 11.33 18.59
C LEU A 9 -11.30 11.56 19.60
N VAL A 10 -10.83 12.80 19.70
CA VAL A 10 -9.78 13.19 20.65
C VAL A 10 -10.44 13.95 21.80
N THR A 11 -10.31 13.42 23.01
CA THR A 11 -10.90 13.98 24.22
C THR A 11 -9.84 14.21 25.30
N GLY A 12 -10.24 14.91 26.37
CA GLY A 12 -9.41 15.18 27.54
C GLY A 12 -9.79 16.52 28.19
N GLY A 13 -9.27 16.76 29.39
CA GLY A 13 -9.47 17.98 30.17
C GLY A 13 -9.13 19.29 29.43
N VAL A 14 -9.54 20.41 30.04
CA VAL A 14 -9.19 21.75 29.55
C VAL A 14 -7.66 21.90 29.53
N ALA A 15 -7.13 22.55 28.50
CA ALA A 15 -5.69 22.78 28.30
C ALA A 15 -4.79 21.54 28.15
N ARG A 16 -5.33 20.31 28.05
CA ARG A 16 -4.56 19.08 27.79
C ARG A 16 -3.93 18.93 26.39
N GLY A 17 -4.08 19.94 25.53
CA GLY A 17 -3.40 20.00 24.23
C GLY A 17 -4.11 19.24 23.11
N LYS A 18 -5.45 19.15 23.11
CA LYS A 18 -6.25 18.55 22.01
C LYS A 18 -5.94 19.19 20.66
N THR A 19 -6.04 20.53 20.55
CA THR A 19 -5.67 21.28 19.35
C THR A 19 -4.24 20.98 18.91
N THR A 20 -3.28 21.01 19.84
CA THR A 20 -1.87 20.69 19.56
C THR A 20 -1.69 19.24 19.08
N PHE A 21 -2.47 18.29 19.59
CA PHE A 21 -2.48 16.91 19.12
C PHE A 21 -2.97 16.82 17.68
N LEU A 22 -4.08 17.49 17.34
CA LEU A 22 -4.63 17.55 15.99
C LEU A 22 -3.62 18.15 15.01
N GLU A 23 -2.99 19.27 15.35
CA GLU A 23 -1.95 19.91 14.53
C GLU A 23 -0.74 19.00 14.31
N ARG A 24 -0.26 18.33 15.37
CA ARG A 24 0.85 17.36 15.26
C ARG A 24 0.48 16.17 14.39
N LEU A 25 -0.76 15.68 14.51
CA LEU A 25 -1.25 14.58 13.68
C LEU A 25 -1.34 15.00 12.21
N HIS A 26 -1.88 16.19 11.94
CA HIS A 26 -1.92 16.79 10.61
C HIS A 26 -0.52 16.92 9.98
N ALA A 27 0.41 17.60 10.67
CA ALA A 27 1.79 17.77 10.18
C ALA A 27 2.48 16.43 9.93
N SER A 28 2.20 15.41 10.75
CA SER A 28 2.79 14.08 10.57
C SER A 28 2.18 13.26 9.43
N THR A 29 1.04 13.68 8.87
CA THR A 29 0.27 12.94 7.85
C THR A 29 0.18 13.67 6.50
N GLU A 30 0.41 14.98 6.45
CA GLU A 30 0.26 15.84 5.26
C GLU A 30 1.07 15.38 4.04
N ARG A 31 2.24 14.75 4.26
CA ARG A 31 3.07 14.21 3.17
C ARG A 31 2.36 13.12 2.35
N TRP A 32 1.51 12.33 3.00
CA TRP A 32 0.88 11.16 2.40
C TRP A 32 -0.61 11.29 2.23
N TRP A 33 -1.25 12.21 2.96
CA TRP A 33 -2.70 12.34 3.06
C TRP A 33 -3.09 13.77 2.75
N ARG A 34 -4.09 13.97 1.88
CA ARG A 34 -4.68 15.30 1.74
C ARG A 34 -5.72 15.50 2.83
N SER A 35 -5.50 16.53 3.60
CA SER A 35 -6.32 16.94 4.73
C SER A 35 -7.11 18.20 4.37
N CYS A 36 -8.30 18.31 4.96
CA CYS A 36 -9.12 19.50 4.96
C CYS A 36 -9.65 19.73 6.37
N GLY A 37 -10.27 20.90 6.61
CA GLY A 37 -10.84 21.25 7.91
C GLY A 37 -10.11 22.40 8.59
N PHE A 38 -10.18 22.46 9.92
CA PHE A 38 -9.69 23.59 10.70
C PHE A 38 -9.22 23.21 12.11
N PHE A 39 -8.44 24.12 12.70
CA PHE A 39 -8.02 24.08 14.10
C PHE A 39 -8.42 25.37 14.82
N SER A 40 -8.81 25.28 16.10
CA SER A 40 -9.15 26.43 16.93
C SER A 40 -7.95 26.77 17.82
N VAL A 41 -7.16 27.75 17.41
CA VAL A 41 -5.90 28.11 18.06
C VAL A 41 -6.13 29.32 18.97
N GLY A 42 -5.87 29.17 20.26
CA GLY A 42 -5.85 30.29 21.19
C GLY A 42 -4.56 31.11 21.08
N GLU A 43 -4.61 32.40 21.38
CA GLU A 43 -3.39 33.23 21.49
C GLU A 43 -2.42 32.71 22.57
N GLU A 44 -1.15 33.07 22.43
CA GLU A 44 -0.03 32.55 23.21
C GLU A 44 -0.27 32.70 24.72
N ARG A 45 -0.29 31.57 25.43
CA ARG A 45 -0.55 31.54 26.87
C ARG A 45 0.70 32.00 27.62
N ALA A 46 0.54 32.70 28.74
CA ALA A 46 1.55 32.66 29.78
C ALA A 46 1.75 31.19 30.20
N ARG A 47 2.94 30.63 29.97
CA ARG A 47 3.25 29.22 30.23
C ARG A 47 2.82 28.82 31.65
N GLY A 48 1.99 27.80 31.78
CA GLY A 48 1.67 27.14 33.06
C GLY A 48 0.38 27.55 33.77
N SER A 49 -0.38 28.54 33.29
CA SER A 49 -1.53 29.06 34.04
C SER A 49 -2.78 28.18 34.06
N GLY A 50 -2.91 27.21 33.14
CA GLY A 50 -4.14 26.39 33.00
C GLY A 50 -5.40 27.17 32.59
N ALA A 51 -5.32 28.50 32.51
CA ALA A 51 -6.44 29.38 32.21
C ALA A 51 -6.82 29.32 30.71
N PRO A 52 -8.11 29.39 30.38
CA PRO A 52 -8.56 29.43 28.99
C PRO A 52 -8.15 30.74 28.30
N SER A 53 -7.97 30.71 26.98
CA SER A 53 -7.59 31.90 26.23
C SER A 53 -8.74 32.92 26.17
N ALA A 54 -8.39 34.20 26.06
CA ALA A 54 -9.33 35.29 25.87
C ALA A 54 -9.80 35.40 24.41
N VAL A 55 -8.93 35.04 23.46
CA VAL A 55 -9.20 35.11 22.01
C VAL A 55 -8.75 33.82 21.34
N TYR A 56 -9.60 33.31 20.46
CA TYR A 56 -9.38 32.14 19.63
C TYR A 56 -9.48 32.54 18.15
N ARG A 57 -8.59 31.96 17.35
CA ARG A 57 -8.55 32.12 15.90
C ARG A 57 -8.75 30.77 15.22
N LEU A 58 -9.42 30.77 14.08
CA LEU A 58 -9.64 29.59 13.26
C LEU A 58 -8.54 29.48 12.21
N LYS A 59 -7.76 28.41 12.25
CA LYS A 59 -6.77 28.11 11.23
C LYS A 59 -7.33 27.07 10.26
N LEU A 60 -7.68 27.49 9.05
CA LEU A 60 -8.13 26.59 7.99
C LEU A 60 -6.93 25.88 7.35
N ILE A 61 -7.05 24.58 7.10
CA ILE A 61 -6.01 23.80 6.42
C ILE A 61 -5.91 24.26 4.96
N GLY A 62 -4.70 24.63 4.54
CA GLY A 62 -4.42 25.17 3.20
C GLY A 62 -4.53 26.68 3.07
N ARG A 63 -4.90 27.40 4.15
CA ARG A 63 -4.86 28.87 4.22
C ARG A 63 -3.70 29.32 5.09
N ALA A 64 -3.01 30.38 4.68
CA ALA A 64 -1.91 30.97 5.45
C ALA A 64 -2.41 31.73 6.68
N ASP A 65 -3.42 32.60 6.48
CA ASP A 65 -3.89 33.51 7.51
C ASP A 65 -5.01 32.92 8.37
N PRO A 66 -4.88 32.95 9.71
CA PRO A 66 -5.93 32.53 10.62
C PRO A 66 -7.04 33.59 10.73
N LEU A 67 -8.29 33.13 10.82
CA LEU A 67 -9.48 33.97 10.89
C LEU A 67 -9.89 34.24 12.35
N PRO A 68 -10.55 35.37 12.66
CA PRO A 68 -11.11 35.61 14.00
C PRO A 68 -12.23 34.60 14.28
N TRP A 69 -12.18 33.86 15.41
CA TRP A 69 -13.16 32.82 15.69
C TRP A 69 -14.05 33.14 16.89
N ALA A 70 -13.44 33.22 18.07
CA ALA A 70 -14.18 33.35 19.31
C ALA A 70 -13.45 34.28 20.27
N ARG A 71 -14.17 35.17 20.94
CA ARG A 71 -13.67 36.01 22.03
C ARG A 71 -14.44 35.70 23.30
N ARG A 72 -13.75 35.55 24.43
CA ARG A 72 -14.40 35.42 25.74
C ARG A 72 -15.05 36.74 26.11
N ARG A 73 -16.33 36.71 26.47
CA ARG A 73 -17.04 37.90 26.94
C ARG A 73 -16.43 38.37 28.27
N GLY A 74 -16.33 39.69 28.45
CA GLY A 74 -15.72 40.31 29.63
C GLY A 74 -16.48 40.06 30.93
N ASP A 75 -17.75 39.67 30.84
CA ASP A 75 -18.63 39.26 31.95
C ASP A 75 -18.42 37.80 32.40
N GLY A 76 -17.56 37.03 31.70
CA GLY A 76 -17.33 35.62 31.97
C GLY A 76 -18.45 34.66 31.53
N SER A 77 -19.53 35.16 30.91
CA SER A 77 -20.76 34.40 30.61
C SER A 77 -20.64 33.43 29.43
N GLY A 78 -19.59 33.55 28.61
CA GLY A 78 -19.40 32.66 27.46
C GLY A 78 -18.39 33.14 26.42
N LEU A 79 -18.53 32.60 25.21
CA LEU A 79 -17.77 32.99 24.02
C LEU A 79 -18.70 33.74 23.05
N GLU A 80 -18.22 34.87 22.56
CA GLU A 80 -18.78 35.57 21.40
C GLU A 80 -18.12 35.01 20.14
N LEU A 81 -18.93 34.49 19.23
CA LEU A 81 -18.48 33.81 18.01
C LEU A 81 -18.61 34.71 16.79
N CYS A 82 -17.65 34.62 15.88
CA CYS A 82 -17.71 35.30 14.59
C CYS A 82 -18.48 34.46 13.57
N GLU A 83 -19.73 34.85 13.30
CA GLU A 83 -20.61 34.16 12.34
C GLU A 83 -20.10 34.21 10.89
N GLU A 84 -19.45 35.31 10.49
CA GLU A 84 -18.84 35.44 9.15
C GLU A 84 -17.75 34.39 8.94
N THR A 85 -16.81 34.26 9.89
CA THR A 85 -15.80 33.21 9.89
C THR A 85 -16.41 31.81 9.90
N ARG A 86 -17.52 31.60 10.63
CA ARG A 86 -18.21 30.30 10.65
C ARG A 86 -18.72 29.93 9.26
N LEU A 87 -19.37 30.86 8.57
CA LEU A 87 -19.92 30.66 7.23
C LEU A 87 -18.82 30.45 6.19
N GLU A 88 -17.76 31.24 6.25
CA GLU A 88 -16.60 31.10 5.36
C GLU A 88 -15.89 29.75 5.55
N ALA A 89 -15.62 29.36 6.79
CA ALA A 89 -15.00 28.07 7.10
C ALA A 89 -15.90 26.90 6.69
N SER A 90 -17.20 26.98 6.98
CA SER A 90 -18.17 25.93 6.63
C SER A 90 -18.32 25.77 5.12
N SER A 91 -18.44 26.86 4.38
CA SER A 91 -18.55 26.81 2.91
C SER A 91 -17.28 26.24 2.27
N THR A 92 -16.10 26.70 2.71
CA THR A 92 -14.81 26.24 2.21
C THR A 92 -14.61 24.74 2.45
N VAL A 93 -14.79 24.28 3.69
CA VAL A 93 -14.60 22.86 4.03
C VAL A 93 -15.65 21.99 3.35
N LYS A 94 -16.91 22.45 3.27
CA LYS A 94 -17.97 21.73 2.55
C LYS A 94 -17.62 21.56 1.07
N GLN A 95 -17.20 22.62 0.38
CA GLN A 95 -16.77 22.55 -1.01
C GLN A 95 -15.61 21.56 -1.21
N GLN A 96 -14.64 21.56 -0.28
CA GLN A 96 -13.51 20.63 -0.29
C GLN A 96 -13.92 19.15 -0.08
N LEU A 97 -14.95 18.91 0.75
CA LEU A 97 -15.53 17.59 0.97
C LEU A 97 -16.34 17.12 -0.25
N ASP A 98 -17.15 18.01 -0.83
CA ASP A 98 -18.00 17.72 -2.00
C ASP A 98 -17.17 17.46 -3.26
N ALA A 99 -16.01 18.10 -3.39
CA ALA A 99 -15.06 17.80 -4.46
C ALA A 99 -14.45 16.38 -4.36
N GLY A 100 -14.54 15.72 -3.20
CA GLY A 100 -14.05 14.34 -3.00
C GLY A 100 -12.52 14.18 -3.09
N LEU A 101 -11.77 15.28 -2.98
CA LEU A 101 -10.31 15.27 -3.17
C LEU A 101 -9.51 14.99 -1.89
N HIS A 102 -10.14 15.09 -0.72
CA HIS A 102 -9.50 15.00 0.59
C HIS A 102 -9.74 13.64 1.23
N ASP A 103 -8.68 13.08 1.81
CA ASP A 103 -8.71 11.78 2.47
C ASP A 103 -9.01 11.92 3.98
N LEU A 104 -8.55 13.02 4.59
CA LEU A 104 -8.66 13.33 6.02
C LEU A 104 -9.44 14.63 6.25
N LEU A 105 -10.27 14.65 7.29
CA LEU A 105 -10.95 15.83 7.80
C LEU A 105 -10.55 16.05 9.26
N PHE A 106 -10.14 17.26 9.60
CA PHE A 106 -9.86 17.69 10.97
C PHE A 106 -10.91 18.71 11.43
N LEU A 107 -11.54 18.44 12.57
CA LEU A 107 -12.50 19.35 13.19
C LEU A 107 -12.08 19.57 14.65
N ASP A 108 -11.90 20.82 15.05
CA ASP A 108 -11.59 21.17 16.43
C ASP A 108 -12.83 21.74 17.14
N GLU A 109 -12.85 21.66 18.47
CA GLU A 109 -13.90 22.23 19.34
C GLU A 109 -15.35 21.76 19.08
N ILE A 110 -15.57 20.46 18.81
CA ILE A 110 -16.93 19.91 18.79
C ILE A 110 -17.51 19.90 20.21
N GLY A 111 -18.63 20.60 20.43
CA GLY A 111 -19.26 20.74 21.73
C GLY A 111 -20.77 21.01 21.70
N ARG A 112 -21.24 21.83 22.66
CA ARG A 112 -22.68 22.03 22.89
C ARG A 112 -23.40 22.70 21.71
N LEU A 113 -22.72 23.60 21.00
CA LEU A 113 -23.31 24.30 19.86
C LEU A 113 -23.58 23.32 18.72
N GLU A 114 -22.64 22.40 18.47
CA GLU A 114 -22.78 21.37 17.45
C GLU A 114 -23.89 20.38 17.80
N LEU A 115 -24.03 20.01 19.07
CA LEU A 115 -25.14 19.18 19.56
C LEU A 115 -26.50 19.87 19.36
N GLY A 116 -26.57 21.19 19.51
CA GLY A 116 -27.77 21.99 19.20
C GLY A 116 -28.03 22.20 17.70
N GLY A 117 -27.26 21.55 16.81
CA GLY A 117 -27.38 21.71 15.36
C GLY A 117 -26.80 23.02 14.81
N GLN A 118 -26.15 23.82 15.65
CA GLN A 118 -25.50 25.08 15.30
C GLN A 118 -23.99 24.86 15.08
N GLY A 119 -23.20 25.95 14.99
CA GLY A 119 -21.75 25.86 14.85
C GLY A 119 -21.34 25.11 13.59
N PHE A 120 -20.53 24.07 13.76
CA PHE A 120 -20.03 23.21 12.67
C PHE A 120 -20.75 21.86 12.53
N ALA A 121 -21.93 21.68 13.15
CA ALA A 121 -22.70 20.42 13.11
C ALA A 121 -22.93 19.90 11.68
N GLN A 122 -23.21 20.82 10.74
CA GLN A 122 -23.45 20.48 9.33
C GLN A 122 -22.22 19.86 8.67
N LEU A 123 -21.00 20.28 9.02
CA LEU A 123 -19.77 19.71 8.47
C LEU A 123 -19.58 18.27 8.93
N LEU A 124 -19.87 17.97 10.20
CA LEU A 124 -19.77 16.61 10.72
C LEU A 124 -20.80 15.69 10.04
N ARG A 125 -22.04 16.16 9.84
CA ARG A 125 -23.07 15.45 9.08
C ARG A 125 -22.69 15.27 7.60
N GLN A 126 -22.09 16.28 6.97
CA GLN A 126 -21.62 16.21 5.59
C GLN A 126 -20.45 15.24 5.44
N ALA A 127 -19.51 15.23 6.39
CA ALA A 127 -18.38 14.32 6.41
C ALA A 127 -18.82 12.85 6.34
N ARG A 128 -19.91 12.49 7.02
CA ARG A 128 -20.51 11.15 6.99
C ARG A 128 -21.08 10.75 5.62
N LYS A 129 -21.48 11.73 4.81
CA LYS A 129 -22.01 11.54 3.45
C LYS A 129 -20.92 11.64 2.37
N SER A 130 -19.81 12.28 2.69
CA SER A 130 -18.68 12.48 1.78
C SER A 130 -17.86 11.21 1.57
N SER A 131 -17.00 11.22 0.55
CA SER A 131 -16.00 10.17 0.32
C SER A 131 -14.76 10.30 1.22
N CYS A 132 -14.76 11.22 2.18
CA CYS A 132 -13.66 11.40 3.13
C CYS A 132 -13.49 10.12 3.97
N ARG A 133 -12.26 9.61 4.07
CA ARG A 133 -12.00 8.30 4.70
C ARG A 133 -11.81 8.38 6.19
N VAL A 134 -11.22 9.47 6.66
CA VAL A 134 -10.84 9.63 8.06
C VAL A 134 -11.37 10.95 8.57
N VAL A 135 -12.15 10.92 9.64
CA VAL A 135 -12.59 12.11 10.35
C VAL A 135 -11.91 12.11 11.71
N VAL A 136 -11.16 13.17 12.00
CA VAL A 136 -10.52 13.40 13.30
C VAL A 136 -11.20 14.61 13.92
N ALA A 137 -11.87 14.41 15.05
CA ALA A 137 -12.57 15.48 15.74
C ALA A 137 -12.12 15.61 17.20
N ALA A 138 -11.88 16.82 17.66
CA ALA A 138 -11.67 17.10 19.08
C ALA A 138 -13.03 17.33 19.76
N VAL A 139 -13.30 16.61 20.84
CA VAL A 139 -14.57 16.66 21.57
C VAL A 139 -14.32 16.94 23.05
N LYS A 140 -15.20 17.71 23.69
CA LYS A 140 -15.16 17.90 25.15
C LYS A 140 -15.54 16.59 25.87
N LYS A 141 -14.75 16.19 26.87
CA LYS A 141 -14.94 14.92 27.60
C LYS A 141 -16.34 14.74 28.18
N SER A 142 -16.91 15.81 28.73
CA SER A 142 -18.27 15.78 29.29
C SER A 142 -19.37 15.58 28.25
N LEU A 143 -19.12 15.87 26.98
CA LEU A 143 -20.10 15.82 25.90
C LEU A 143 -19.87 14.63 24.95
N LEU A 144 -18.86 13.80 25.22
CA LEU A 144 -18.44 12.73 24.31
C LEU A 144 -19.57 11.74 24.03
N ALA A 145 -20.29 11.31 25.06
CA ALA A 145 -21.38 10.35 24.93
C ALA A 145 -22.54 10.90 24.07
N GLU A 146 -22.92 12.16 24.32
CA GLU A 146 -23.96 12.86 23.56
C GLU A 146 -23.55 13.03 22.09
N VAL A 147 -22.29 13.41 21.82
CA VAL A 147 -21.77 13.58 20.45
C VAL A 147 -21.72 12.24 19.70
N VAL A 148 -21.35 11.15 20.37
CA VAL A 148 -21.35 9.82 19.73
C VAL A 148 -22.77 9.41 19.33
N SER A 149 -23.75 9.64 20.21
CA SER A 149 -25.15 9.29 19.97
C SER A 149 -25.79 10.17 18.88
N GLU A 150 -25.68 11.50 18.97
CA GLU A 150 -26.32 12.46 18.05
C GLU A 150 -25.81 12.30 16.61
N PHE A 151 -24.51 12.07 16.43
CA PHE A 151 -23.91 11.99 15.09
C PHE A 151 -23.76 10.56 14.56
N GLY A 152 -24.27 9.55 15.28
CA GLY A 152 -24.19 8.14 14.88
C GLY A 152 -22.75 7.69 14.66
N LEU A 153 -21.89 7.96 15.64
CA LEU A 153 -20.46 7.66 15.63
C LEU A 153 -20.14 6.37 16.40
N ASP A 154 -21.10 5.45 16.46
CA ASP A 154 -20.92 4.14 17.08
C ASP A 154 -19.73 3.40 16.43
N GLY A 155 -18.73 3.06 17.24
CA GLY A 155 -17.46 2.47 16.77
C GLY A 155 -16.32 3.46 16.50
N ALA A 156 -16.50 4.76 16.81
CA ALA A 156 -15.41 5.72 16.78
C ALA A 156 -14.24 5.32 17.68
N PHE A 157 -13.02 5.55 17.21
CA PHE A 157 -11.82 5.35 18.01
C PHE A 157 -11.60 6.56 18.90
N VAL A 158 -11.89 6.41 20.19
CA VAL A 158 -11.71 7.47 21.19
C VAL A 158 -10.28 7.45 21.73
N ILE A 159 -9.64 8.60 21.71
CA ILE A 159 -8.34 8.87 22.32
C ILE A 159 -8.57 9.84 23.47
N ASP A 160 -8.40 9.37 24.71
CA ASP A 160 -8.41 10.23 25.89
C ASP A 160 -6.97 10.64 26.26
N LEU A 161 -6.66 11.92 26.12
CA LEU A 161 -5.36 12.48 26.46
C LEU A 161 -5.11 12.60 27.96
N ASP A 162 -6.12 12.41 28.81
CA ASP A 162 -5.94 12.27 30.25
C ASP A 162 -5.42 10.88 30.64
N GLU A 163 -5.78 9.86 29.87
CA GLU A 163 -5.43 8.46 30.15
C GLU A 163 -4.20 7.99 29.36
N VAL A 164 -4.04 8.49 28.13
CA VAL A 164 -2.98 8.06 27.22
C VAL A 164 -2.04 9.22 26.92
N PRO A 165 -0.72 9.06 27.14
CA PRO A 165 0.25 10.09 26.78
C PRO A 165 0.17 10.45 25.29
N ALA A 166 0.19 11.75 24.98
CA ALA A 166 0.01 12.27 23.63
C ALA A 166 0.93 11.62 22.58
N ALA A 167 2.17 11.27 22.95
CA ALA A 167 3.11 10.60 22.04
C ALA A 167 2.66 9.17 21.66
N ARG A 168 2.09 8.41 22.61
CA ARG A 168 1.55 7.07 22.35
C ARG A 168 0.26 7.18 21.54
N ALA A 169 -0.64 8.06 21.95
CA ALA A 169 -1.87 8.36 21.23
C ALA A 169 -1.61 8.74 19.76
N LEU A 170 -0.57 9.53 19.50
CA LEU A 170 -0.20 9.95 18.14
C LEU A 170 0.26 8.75 17.30
N ARG A 171 1.06 7.84 17.87
CA ARG A 171 1.48 6.60 17.17
C ARG A 171 0.28 5.72 16.85
N ASP A 172 -0.65 5.57 17.79
CA ASP A 172 -1.84 4.73 17.62
C ASP A 172 -2.79 5.30 16.56
N ALA A 173 -3.03 6.62 16.58
CA ALA A 173 -3.79 7.33 15.55
C ALA A 173 -3.15 7.13 14.16
N LYS A 174 -1.84 7.33 14.04
CA LYS A 174 -1.10 7.12 12.78
C LYS A 174 -1.20 5.68 12.27
N ARG A 175 -1.07 4.69 13.15
CA ARG A 175 -1.20 3.26 12.81
C ARG A 175 -2.59 2.96 12.24
N ARG A 176 -3.65 3.50 12.86
CA ARG A 176 -5.03 3.31 12.40
C ARG A 176 -5.31 3.99 11.07
N ILE A 177 -4.88 5.24 10.90
CA ILE A 177 -4.99 5.97 9.62
C ILE A 177 -4.28 5.19 8.50
N ALA A 178 -3.06 4.69 8.75
CA ALA A 178 -2.32 3.87 7.79
C ALA A 178 -2.96 2.51 7.48
N ALA A 179 -3.86 2.03 8.35
CA ALA A 179 -4.60 0.78 8.19
C ALA A 179 -5.95 0.97 7.47
N CYS A 180 -6.46 2.20 7.32
CA CYS A 180 -7.71 2.48 6.58
C CYS A 180 -7.65 2.02 5.12
N ASP A 181 -6.49 2.11 4.48
CA ASP A 181 -6.32 1.67 3.10
C ASP A 181 -6.04 0.15 2.99
N ALA A 182 -5.95 -0.60 4.09
CA ALA A 182 -5.52 -2.00 4.08
C ALA A 182 -6.41 -2.90 3.20
N GLU A 183 -7.73 -2.72 3.26
CA GLU A 183 -8.67 -3.49 2.45
C GLU A 183 -8.52 -3.20 0.94
N ARG A 184 -8.40 -1.91 0.57
CA ARG A 184 -8.14 -1.50 -0.83
C ARG A 184 -6.79 -2.01 -1.34
N ILE A 185 -5.76 -1.95 -0.49
CA ILE A 185 -4.44 -2.52 -0.78
C ILE A 185 -4.56 -4.02 -1.05
N GLY A 186 -5.33 -4.73 -0.22
CA GLY A 186 -5.63 -6.14 -0.42
C GLY A 186 -6.35 -6.39 -1.74
N MET A 187 -7.39 -5.63 -2.03
CA MET A 187 -8.14 -5.72 -3.27
C MET A 187 -7.25 -5.53 -4.50
N PHE A 188 -6.43 -4.48 -4.52
CA PHE A 188 -5.49 -4.22 -5.61
C PHE A 188 -4.42 -5.30 -5.74
N ALA A 189 -3.94 -5.84 -4.61
CA ALA A 189 -3.01 -6.97 -4.62
C ALA A 189 -3.65 -8.25 -5.18
N GLY A 190 -4.92 -8.50 -4.86
CA GLY A 190 -5.71 -9.60 -5.43
C GLY A 190 -5.85 -9.46 -6.94
N ILE A 191 -6.21 -8.27 -7.44
CA ILE A 191 -6.28 -7.97 -8.88
C ILE A 191 -4.91 -8.17 -9.54
N ALA A 192 -3.84 -7.61 -8.95
CA ALA A 192 -2.48 -7.76 -9.46
C ALA A 192 -2.06 -9.23 -9.54
N GLY A 193 -2.32 -10.00 -8.48
CA GLY A 193 -2.06 -11.43 -8.41
C GLY A 193 -2.85 -12.21 -9.46
N LEU A 194 -4.13 -11.89 -9.66
CA LEU A 194 -4.97 -12.51 -10.69
C LEU A 194 -4.43 -12.25 -12.09
N VAL A 195 -4.07 -11.00 -12.40
CA VAL A 195 -3.51 -10.62 -13.70
C VAL A 195 -2.17 -11.33 -13.93
N GLU A 196 -1.30 -11.34 -12.93
CA GLU A 196 0.04 -11.95 -13.02
C GLU A 196 0.01 -13.48 -13.06
N VAL A 197 -0.97 -14.11 -12.40
CA VAL A 197 -1.17 -15.56 -12.45
C VAL A 197 -1.89 -15.97 -13.73
N GLY A 198 -2.98 -15.30 -14.09
CA GLY A 198 -3.84 -15.63 -15.23
C GLY A 198 -3.25 -15.28 -16.58
N LEU A 199 -2.76 -14.05 -16.78
CA LEU A 199 -2.06 -13.71 -18.02
C LEU A 199 -0.68 -14.37 -18.07
N GLY A 200 0.00 -14.50 -16.94
CA GLY A 200 1.29 -15.18 -16.88
C GLY A 200 1.20 -16.66 -17.26
N SER A 201 0.14 -17.38 -16.87
CA SER A 201 -0.10 -18.77 -17.29
C SER A 201 -0.52 -18.87 -18.76
N SER A 202 -1.35 -17.93 -19.24
CA SER A 202 -1.79 -17.88 -20.64
C SER A 202 -0.63 -17.59 -21.60
N LEU A 203 0.19 -16.57 -21.31
CA LEU A 203 1.42 -16.26 -22.05
C LEU A 203 2.40 -17.44 -22.04
N HIS A 204 2.38 -18.23 -20.97
CA HIS A 204 3.18 -19.44 -20.88
C HIS A 204 2.65 -20.56 -21.78
N ALA A 205 1.33 -20.70 -21.90
CA ALA A 205 0.68 -21.67 -22.80
C ALA A 205 0.96 -21.34 -24.28
N TYR A 206 0.88 -20.05 -24.66
CA TYR A 206 1.12 -19.59 -26.03
C TYR A 206 2.60 -19.42 -26.43
N ARG A 207 3.56 -19.77 -25.55
CA ARG A 207 5.01 -19.67 -25.78
C ARG A 207 5.48 -18.29 -26.30
N VAL A 208 4.86 -17.21 -25.84
CA VAL A 208 5.18 -15.85 -26.30
C VAL A 208 6.62 -15.47 -25.86
N PRO A 209 7.50 -15.06 -26.79
CA PRO A 209 8.85 -14.59 -26.45
C PRO A 209 8.77 -13.29 -25.63
N PHE A 210 9.77 -13.03 -24.78
CA PHE A 210 9.85 -11.83 -23.94
C PHE A 210 8.68 -11.59 -22.95
N LYS A 211 7.87 -12.60 -22.66
CA LYS A 211 6.73 -12.50 -21.72
C LYS A 211 7.05 -11.85 -20.38
N GLY A 212 8.25 -12.07 -19.83
CA GLY A 212 8.67 -11.45 -18.56
C GLY A 212 8.75 -9.93 -18.63
N HIS A 213 9.10 -9.37 -19.80
CA HIS A 213 9.10 -7.93 -20.02
C HIS A 213 7.69 -7.40 -20.27
N ALA A 214 6.84 -8.13 -20.99
CA ALA A 214 5.45 -7.74 -21.19
C ALA A 214 4.69 -7.68 -19.84
N LEU A 215 4.90 -8.68 -18.97
CA LEU A 215 4.35 -8.70 -17.62
C LEU A 215 4.88 -7.54 -16.76
N ALA A 216 6.18 -7.20 -16.86
CA ALA A 216 6.74 -6.04 -16.17
C ALA A 216 6.05 -4.73 -16.58
N TYR A 217 5.83 -4.52 -17.88
CA TYR A 217 5.11 -3.33 -18.36
C TYR A 217 3.65 -3.29 -17.90
N LEU A 218 2.96 -4.43 -17.90
CA LEU A 218 1.61 -4.52 -17.38
C LEU A 218 1.58 -4.22 -15.88
N GLN A 219 2.53 -4.73 -15.12
CA GLN A 219 2.69 -4.42 -13.70
C GLN A 219 2.97 -2.93 -13.48
N THR A 220 3.74 -2.26 -14.36
CA THR A 220 3.90 -0.79 -14.32
C THR A 220 2.55 -0.09 -14.45
N VAL A 221 1.76 -0.42 -15.47
CA VAL A 221 0.43 0.17 -15.70
C VAL A 221 -0.49 -0.04 -14.49
N LEU A 222 -0.51 -1.24 -13.93
CA LEU A 222 -1.31 -1.56 -12.75
C LEU A 222 -0.86 -0.76 -11.52
N LEU A 223 0.45 -0.71 -11.22
CA LEU A 223 0.96 0.02 -10.07
C LEU A 223 0.75 1.53 -10.19
N VAL A 224 0.78 2.09 -11.40
CA VAL A 224 0.39 3.48 -11.63
C VAL A 224 -1.10 3.68 -11.34
N ALA A 225 -1.97 2.78 -11.83
CA ALA A 225 -3.41 2.87 -11.61
C ALA A 225 -3.79 2.75 -10.11
N PHE A 226 -3.19 1.78 -9.40
CA PHE A 226 -3.39 1.62 -7.95
C PHE A 226 -2.81 2.79 -7.17
N GLY A 227 -1.62 3.25 -7.58
CA GLY A 227 -0.96 4.39 -7.00
C GLY A 227 -1.79 5.68 -7.17
N LYS A 228 -2.50 5.87 -8.28
CA LYS A 228 -3.43 6.99 -8.46
C LYS A 228 -4.58 6.92 -7.47
N ALA A 229 -5.08 5.71 -7.22
CA ALA A 229 -6.19 5.45 -6.30
C ALA A 229 -5.81 5.59 -4.80
N LEU A 230 -4.54 5.36 -4.47
CA LEU A 230 -3.98 5.40 -3.11
C LEU A 230 -2.98 6.54 -2.89
N ARG A 231 -2.74 7.40 -3.88
CA ARG A 231 -1.67 8.41 -3.91
C ARG A 231 -0.30 7.85 -3.53
N GLY A 232 0.07 6.72 -4.14
CA GLY A 232 1.34 6.03 -3.88
C GLY A 232 1.42 5.31 -2.53
N ARG A 233 0.41 5.42 -1.67
CA ARG A 233 0.35 4.69 -0.40
C ARG A 233 0.20 3.19 -0.68
N GLY A 234 0.91 2.36 0.09
CA GLY A 234 0.71 0.91 0.08
C GLY A 234 1.26 0.15 -1.14
N LEU A 235 1.93 0.80 -2.11
CA LEU A 235 2.45 0.14 -3.31
C LEU A 235 3.38 -1.05 -3.01
N VAL A 236 4.29 -0.92 -2.05
CA VAL A 236 5.17 -2.02 -1.61
C VAL A 236 4.38 -3.19 -1.03
N ARG A 237 3.24 -2.92 -0.36
CA ARG A 237 2.38 -3.97 0.20
C ARG A 237 1.63 -4.70 -0.90
N ILE A 238 1.14 -3.96 -1.90
CA ILE A 238 0.47 -4.53 -3.08
C ILE A 238 1.42 -5.50 -3.78
N THR A 239 2.68 -5.10 -4.01
CA THR A 239 3.66 -5.93 -4.73
C THR A 239 4.10 -7.13 -3.92
N PHE A 240 4.26 -6.96 -2.59
CA PHE A 240 4.55 -8.07 -1.69
C PHE A 240 3.43 -9.11 -1.66
N ILE A 241 2.19 -8.68 -1.45
CA ILE A 241 1.03 -9.59 -1.40
C ILE A 241 0.84 -10.27 -2.78
N SER A 242 0.94 -9.51 -3.88
CA SER A 242 0.88 -10.08 -5.25
C SER A 242 1.96 -11.14 -5.49
N ALA A 243 3.18 -10.91 -5.01
CA ALA A 243 4.27 -11.88 -5.10
C ALA A 243 3.97 -13.13 -4.24
N MET A 244 3.42 -12.96 -3.03
CA MET A 244 2.99 -14.09 -2.21
C MET A 244 1.89 -14.91 -2.87
N LEU A 245 0.87 -14.26 -3.46
CA LEU A 245 -0.20 -14.94 -4.20
C LEU A 245 0.37 -15.76 -5.37
N LYS A 246 1.39 -15.22 -6.06
CA LYS A 246 2.13 -15.99 -7.08
C LYS A 246 2.83 -17.21 -6.46
N ALA A 247 3.51 -17.04 -5.32
CA ALA A 247 4.22 -18.12 -4.63
C ALA A 247 3.32 -19.28 -4.15
N PHE A 248 2.04 -18.98 -3.86
CA PHE A 248 1.03 -19.97 -3.50
C PHE A 248 0.25 -20.54 -4.70
N SER A 249 0.49 -20.04 -5.92
CA SER A 249 -0.12 -20.59 -7.13
C SER A 249 0.34 -22.05 -7.39
N PRO A 250 -0.57 -22.94 -7.82
CA PRO A 250 -0.26 -24.36 -8.06
C PRO A 250 0.67 -24.60 -9.27
N VAL A 251 0.88 -23.61 -10.14
CA VAL A 251 1.58 -23.80 -11.42
C VAL A 251 3.04 -23.31 -11.36
N GLY A 252 4.00 -24.24 -11.32
CA GLY A 252 5.41 -24.00 -11.66
C GLY A 252 6.39 -23.80 -10.47
N SER A 253 7.69 -23.69 -10.79
CA SER A 253 8.74 -23.36 -9.80
C SER A 253 8.51 -21.92 -9.30
N THR A 254 7.96 -21.80 -8.11
CA THR A 254 7.15 -20.64 -7.75
C THR A 254 7.96 -19.45 -7.24
N PHE A 255 9.24 -19.66 -6.90
CA PHE A 255 10.05 -18.67 -6.21
C PHE A 255 10.71 -17.61 -7.13
N ARG A 256 11.27 -18.02 -8.28
CA ARG A 256 11.91 -17.06 -9.20
C ARG A 256 10.92 -16.00 -9.72
N PRO A 257 9.70 -16.35 -10.16
CA PRO A 257 8.70 -15.35 -10.53
C PRO A 257 8.30 -14.43 -9.37
N MET A 258 8.14 -14.97 -8.15
CA MET A 258 7.83 -14.18 -6.95
C MET A 258 8.90 -13.11 -6.70
N ALA A 259 10.19 -13.49 -6.71
CA ALA A 259 11.29 -12.57 -6.47
C ALA A 259 11.34 -11.45 -7.50
N TYR A 260 11.08 -11.75 -8.78
CA TYR A 260 11.01 -10.74 -9.84
C TYR A 260 9.87 -9.75 -9.60
N ILE A 261 8.63 -10.24 -9.37
CA ILE A 261 7.45 -9.39 -9.12
C ILE A 261 7.70 -8.44 -7.95
N PHE A 262 8.28 -8.96 -6.86
CA PHE A 262 8.58 -8.17 -5.67
C PHE A 262 9.65 -7.11 -5.96
N MET A 263 10.79 -7.50 -6.53
CA MET A 263 11.91 -6.58 -6.82
C MET A 263 11.50 -5.48 -7.80
N GLN A 264 10.78 -5.84 -8.87
CA GLN A 264 10.21 -4.90 -9.83
C GLN A 264 9.27 -3.90 -9.14
N GLY A 265 8.38 -4.40 -8.28
CA GLY A 265 7.44 -3.59 -7.54
C GLY A 265 8.08 -2.64 -6.53
N VAL A 266 9.10 -3.12 -5.80
CA VAL A 266 9.88 -2.30 -4.85
C VAL A 266 10.64 -1.20 -5.60
N SER A 267 11.27 -1.54 -6.72
CA SER A 267 11.98 -0.57 -7.57
C SER A 267 11.06 0.50 -8.13
N PHE A 268 9.83 0.14 -8.52
CA PHE A 268 8.82 1.12 -8.92
C PHE A 268 8.41 2.03 -7.74
N ALA A 269 8.21 1.46 -6.55
CA ALA A 269 7.73 2.20 -5.39
C ALA A 269 8.80 3.08 -4.72
N ALA A 270 10.10 2.80 -4.93
CA ALA A 270 11.19 3.50 -4.25
C ALA A 270 11.23 5.02 -4.56
N PRO A 271 11.21 5.48 -5.82
CA PRO A 271 11.16 6.92 -6.12
C PRO A 271 9.89 7.59 -5.58
N ILE A 272 8.75 6.91 -5.63
CA ILE A 272 7.48 7.42 -5.11
C ILE A 272 7.55 7.57 -3.58
N ARG A 273 8.29 6.70 -2.89
CA ARG A 273 8.50 6.80 -1.45
C ARG A 273 9.35 8.02 -1.07
N VAL A 274 10.34 8.34 -1.91
CA VAL A 274 11.27 9.46 -1.68
C VAL A 274 10.62 10.79 -2.06
N PHE A 275 10.09 10.90 -3.27
CA PHE A 275 9.60 12.16 -3.85
C PHE A 275 8.09 12.37 -3.72
N GLY A 276 7.36 11.39 -3.16
CA GLY A 276 5.91 11.42 -3.07
C GLY A 276 5.21 11.04 -4.39
N TRP A 277 3.89 11.15 -4.41
CA TRP A 277 3.09 10.86 -5.59
C TRP A 277 3.07 12.03 -6.56
N ASN A 278 3.97 11.99 -7.55
CA ASN A 278 4.02 12.93 -8.66
C ASN A 278 4.43 12.22 -9.96
N ILE A 279 4.20 12.86 -11.11
CA ILE A 279 4.50 12.25 -12.42
C ILE A 279 5.99 11.92 -12.58
N GLY A 280 6.90 12.80 -12.12
CA GLY A 280 8.34 12.56 -12.18
C GLY A 280 8.76 11.30 -11.43
N ALA A 281 8.23 11.11 -10.21
CA ALA A 281 8.47 9.93 -9.39
C ALA A 281 7.89 8.65 -10.04
N VAL A 282 6.72 8.76 -10.67
CA VAL A 282 6.09 7.66 -11.40
C VAL A 282 6.92 7.25 -12.64
N LEU A 283 7.39 8.22 -13.42
CA LEU A 283 8.23 7.96 -14.58
C LEU A 283 9.58 7.36 -14.17
N ALA A 284 10.23 7.94 -13.15
CA ALA A 284 11.46 7.38 -12.59
C ALA A 284 11.26 5.94 -12.10
N GLY A 285 10.18 5.66 -11.36
CA GLY A 285 9.84 4.30 -10.91
C GLY A 285 9.62 3.34 -12.08
N SER A 286 8.92 3.79 -13.13
CA SER A 286 8.66 3.00 -14.33
C SER A 286 9.96 2.63 -15.07
N VAL A 287 10.87 3.60 -15.22
CA VAL A 287 12.17 3.38 -15.87
C VAL A 287 13.06 2.45 -15.03
N ILE A 288 13.19 2.69 -13.72
CA ILE A 288 14.01 1.84 -12.83
C ILE A 288 13.50 0.41 -12.82
N MET A 289 12.19 0.20 -12.75
CA MET A 289 11.59 -1.13 -12.83
C MET A 289 11.90 -1.84 -14.16
N SER A 290 11.80 -1.11 -15.28
CA SER A 290 12.08 -1.62 -16.62
C SER A 290 13.56 -2.01 -16.78
N TRP A 291 14.47 -1.14 -16.32
CA TRP A 291 15.91 -1.39 -16.29
C TRP A 291 16.30 -2.55 -15.39
N LEU A 292 15.72 -2.62 -14.18
CA LEU A 292 15.98 -3.74 -13.28
C LEU A 292 15.54 -5.06 -13.90
N THR A 293 14.43 -5.08 -14.63
CA THR A 293 13.95 -6.29 -15.32
C THR A 293 14.95 -6.77 -16.37
N LEU A 294 15.50 -5.84 -17.17
CA LEU A 294 16.51 -6.16 -18.17
C LEU A 294 17.84 -6.57 -17.52
N GLY A 295 18.32 -5.78 -16.55
CA GLY A 295 19.56 -6.04 -15.83
C GLY A 295 19.55 -7.37 -15.09
N LEU A 296 18.43 -7.73 -14.43
CA LEU A 296 18.32 -9.02 -13.74
C LEU A 296 18.28 -10.20 -14.73
N SER A 297 17.71 -10.01 -15.92
CA SER A 297 17.73 -11.04 -16.97
C SER A 297 19.15 -11.26 -17.48
N LEU A 298 19.86 -10.19 -17.85
CA LEU A 298 21.26 -10.23 -18.30
C LEU A 298 22.21 -10.74 -17.21
N ALA A 299 21.98 -10.38 -15.94
CA ALA A 299 22.78 -10.85 -14.82
C ALA A 299 22.64 -12.37 -14.62
N VAL A 300 21.42 -12.91 -14.75
CA VAL A 300 21.24 -14.37 -14.69
C VAL A 300 21.93 -15.05 -15.86
N ASP A 301 21.86 -14.50 -17.06
CA ASP A 301 22.54 -15.06 -18.23
C ASP A 301 24.07 -15.01 -18.06
N TYR A 302 24.62 -13.92 -17.53
CA TYR A 302 26.05 -13.80 -17.21
C TYR A 302 26.50 -14.79 -16.13
N VAL A 303 25.70 -14.96 -15.07
CA VAL A 303 26.00 -15.93 -14.00
C VAL A 303 25.96 -17.37 -14.54
N THR A 304 25.08 -17.65 -15.50
CA THR A 304 24.91 -19.00 -16.06
C THR A 304 25.98 -19.34 -17.10
N PHE A 305 26.32 -18.38 -17.97
CA PHE A 305 27.14 -18.61 -19.17
C PHE A 305 28.45 -17.81 -19.18
N GLY A 306 28.75 -17.02 -18.15
CA GLY A 306 29.96 -16.20 -18.08
C GLY A 306 30.03 -15.11 -19.16
N ARG A 307 31.25 -14.70 -19.55
CA ARG A 307 31.45 -13.71 -20.63
C ARG A 307 31.07 -14.24 -22.02
N GLY A 308 31.11 -15.57 -22.22
CA GLY A 308 30.86 -16.18 -23.53
C GLY A 308 29.49 -15.83 -24.11
N ILE A 309 28.48 -15.57 -23.28
CA ILE A 309 27.14 -15.16 -23.78
C ILE A 309 27.17 -13.79 -24.45
N PHE A 310 27.97 -12.86 -23.93
CA PHE A 310 28.16 -11.54 -24.53
C PHE A 310 28.95 -11.65 -25.83
N ASP A 311 29.97 -12.52 -25.86
CA ASP A 311 30.74 -12.80 -27.08
C ASP A 311 29.83 -13.42 -28.17
N ALA A 312 28.96 -14.35 -27.79
CA ALA A 312 27.97 -14.95 -28.68
C ALA A 312 26.95 -13.93 -29.20
N PHE A 313 26.45 -13.02 -28.34
CA PHE A 313 25.59 -11.93 -28.82
C PHE A 313 26.33 -10.99 -29.76
N GLY A 314 27.59 -10.65 -29.46
CA GLY A 314 28.43 -9.85 -30.35
C GLY A 314 28.67 -10.53 -31.70
N GLY A 315 28.91 -11.84 -31.70
CA GLY A 315 29.01 -12.66 -32.91
C GLY A 315 27.72 -12.67 -33.73
N ALA A 316 26.56 -12.85 -33.06
CA ALA A 316 25.26 -12.82 -33.72
C ALA A 316 24.95 -11.46 -34.34
N ILE A 317 25.24 -10.36 -33.65
CA ILE A 317 25.06 -9.00 -34.18
C ILE A 317 25.93 -8.79 -35.42
N ARG A 318 27.20 -9.23 -35.39
CA ARG A 318 28.10 -9.16 -36.56
C ARG A 318 27.60 -9.99 -37.72
N ALA A 319 27.09 -11.20 -37.48
CA ALA A 319 26.53 -12.06 -38.52
C ALA A 319 25.30 -11.41 -39.19
N VAL A 320 24.37 -10.88 -38.39
CA VAL A 320 23.18 -10.19 -38.89
C VAL A 320 23.55 -8.91 -39.64
N SER A 321 24.52 -8.14 -39.13
CA SER A 321 24.97 -6.91 -39.77
C SER A 321 25.70 -7.18 -41.09
N GLY A 322 26.48 -8.27 -41.14
CA GLY A 322 27.12 -8.76 -42.35
C GLY A 322 26.11 -9.20 -43.43
N TRP A 323 25.02 -9.87 -43.03
CA TRP A 323 23.90 -10.17 -43.95
C TRP A 323 23.20 -8.92 -44.48
N LEU A 324 23.12 -7.86 -43.68
CA LEU A 324 22.49 -6.60 -44.07
C LEU A 324 23.44 -5.64 -44.80
N GLY A 325 24.73 -5.98 -44.95
CA GLY A 325 25.72 -5.13 -45.61
C GLY A 325 26.01 -3.82 -44.87
N LEU A 326 25.67 -3.72 -43.59
CA LEU A 326 25.84 -2.51 -42.77
C LEU A 326 27.02 -2.66 -41.81
N GLN A 327 27.69 -1.55 -41.50
CA GLN A 327 28.58 -1.49 -40.34
C GLN A 327 27.74 -1.68 -39.08
N GLY A 328 27.74 -2.90 -38.56
CA GLY A 328 26.89 -3.29 -37.45
C GLY A 328 27.18 -2.53 -36.16
N PRO A 329 26.16 -2.22 -35.34
CA PRO A 329 26.37 -1.61 -34.04
C PRO A 329 27.19 -2.54 -33.14
N THR A 330 27.99 -1.94 -32.26
CA THR A 330 28.69 -2.71 -31.23
C THR A 330 27.71 -3.30 -30.22
N LEU A 331 28.09 -4.39 -29.55
CA LEU A 331 27.26 -5.02 -28.50
C LEU A 331 26.85 -4.00 -27.42
N ALA A 332 27.76 -3.11 -27.03
CA ALA A 332 27.48 -2.05 -26.07
C ALA A 332 26.40 -1.09 -26.58
N GLN A 333 26.45 -0.69 -27.85
CA GLN A 333 25.41 0.15 -28.47
C GLN A 333 24.06 -0.55 -28.51
N VAL A 334 24.01 -1.86 -28.79
CA VAL A 334 22.76 -2.63 -28.77
C VAL A 334 22.19 -2.72 -27.35
N ILE A 335 23.03 -2.95 -26.34
CA ILE A 335 22.58 -2.97 -24.94
C ILE A 335 22.05 -1.59 -24.53
N VAL A 336 22.81 -0.52 -24.77
CA VAL A 336 22.38 0.85 -24.47
C VAL A 336 21.08 1.19 -25.20
N GLY A 337 20.98 0.85 -26.50
CA GLY A 337 19.77 1.01 -27.29
C GLY A 337 18.57 0.27 -26.68
N ALA A 338 18.77 -0.96 -26.19
CA ALA A 338 17.73 -1.71 -25.49
C ALA A 338 17.30 -1.00 -24.19
N PHE A 339 18.24 -0.51 -23.37
CA PHE A 339 17.93 0.25 -22.15
C PHE A 339 17.18 1.55 -22.45
N LEU A 340 17.55 2.28 -23.53
CA LEU A 340 16.88 3.50 -23.96
C LEU A 340 15.46 3.23 -24.49
N LEU A 341 15.30 2.25 -25.37
CA LEU A 341 13.99 1.83 -25.88
C LEU A 341 13.08 1.40 -24.73
N LYS A 342 13.63 0.66 -23.76
CA LYS A 342 12.90 0.22 -22.57
C LYS A 342 12.46 1.38 -21.69
N ALA A 343 13.30 2.40 -21.53
CA ALA A 343 12.98 3.61 -20.81
C ALA A 343 11.89 4.42 -21.52
N ALA A 344 12.00 4.59 -22.85
CA ALA A 344 10.99 5.28 -23.66
C ALA A 344 9.61 4.61 -23.54
N LEU A 345 9.55 3.29 -23.73
CA LEU A 345 8.31 2.52 -23.55
C LEU A 345 7.75 2.62 -22.12
N ALA A 346 8.62 2.55 -21.10
CA ALA A 346 8.20 2.68 -19.71
C ALA A 346 7.64 4.08 -19.42
N CYS A 347 8.23 5.13 -19.97
CA CYS A 347 7.73 6.50 -19.85
C CYS A 347 6.37 6.66 -20.54
N VAL A 348 6.20 6.14 -21.76
CA VAL A 348 4.93 6.21 -22.50
C VAL A 348 3.82 5.50 -21.73
N LEU A 349 4.06 4.27 -21.27
CA LEU A 349 3.08 3.49 -20.50
C LEU A 349 2.81 4.11 -19.13
N GLY A 350 3.86 4.58 -18.44
CA GLY A 350 3.74 5.23 -17.14
C GLY A 350 2.95 6.54 -17.20
N ALA A 351 3.25 7.40 -18.18
CA ALA A 351 2.51 8.64 -18.45
C ALA A 351 1.07 8.35 -18.88
N GLY A 352 0.89 7.42 -19.82
CA GLY A 352 -0.44 7.00 -20.30
C GLY A 352 -1.32 6.53 -19.14
N ALA A 353 -0.82 5.64 -18.29
CA ALA A 353 -1.55 5.16 -17.12
C ALA A 353 -1.79 6.26 -16.06
N TYR A 354 -0.90 7.23 -15.94
CA TYR A 354 -1.04 8.33 -14.98
C TYR A 354 -2.16 9.30 -15.37
N TYR A 355 -2.22 9.68 -16.65
CA TYR A 355 -3.24 10.61 -17.15
C TYR A 355 -4.58 9.94 -17.42
N TRP A 356 -4.58 8.72 -17.98
CA TRP A 356 -5.82 8.00 -18.27
C TRP A 356 -6.58 7.62 -16.99
N ASN A 357 -7.92 7.68 -17.04
CA ASN A 357 -8.73 7.27 -15.90
C ASN A 357 -9.02 5.78 -15.95
N MET A 358 -8.17 4.96 -15.32
CA MET A 358 -8.35 3.51 -15.25
C MET A 358 -9.29 3.07 -14.11
N GLN A 359 -9.83 4.01 -13.30
CA GLN A 359 -10.75 3.68 -12.19
C GLN A 359 -12.00 2.88 -12.62
N PRO A 360 -12.66 3.17 -13.76
CA PRO A 360 -13.81 2.39 -14.20
C PRO A 360 -13.44 0.93 -14.51
N LEU A 361 -12.25 0.72 -15.09
CA LEU A 361 -11.75 -0.62 -15.37
C LEU A 361 -11.43 -1.38 -14.08
N LEU A 362 -10.77 -0.72 -13.12
CA LEU A 362 -10.50 -1.29 -11.80
C LEU A 362 -11.78 -1.68 -11.08
N HIS A 363 -12.82 -0.85 -11.16
CA HIS A 363 -14.11 -1.14 -10.56
C HIS A 363 -14.83 -2.33 -11.23
N ARG A 364 -14.75 -2.45 -12.56
CA ARG A 364 -15.27 -3.63 -13.29
C ARG A 364 -14.51 -4.91 -12.92
N LEU A 365 -13.20 -4.82 -12.73
CA LEU A 365 -12.37 -5.94 -12.32
C LEU A 365 -12.60 -6.33 -10.86
N SER A 366 -12.87 -5.37 -9.97
CA SER A 366 -13.18 -5.66 -8.56
C SER A 366 -14.58 -6.22 -8.35
N THR A 367 -15.56 -5.86 -9.18
CA THR A 367 -16.95 -6.35 -9.09
C THR A 367 -17.13 -7.73 -9.72
N ARG A 368 -16.30 -8.09 -10.72
CA ARG A 368 -16.21 -9.46 -11.21
C ARG A 368 -15.43 -10.31 -10.21
N ARG A 369 -16.13 -10.87 -9.22
CA ARG A 369 -15.62 -12.02 -8.45
C ARG A 369 -15.33 -13.14 -9.45
N VAL A 370 -14.05 -13.36 -9.74
CA VAL A 370 -13.64 -14.49 -10.57
C VAL A 370 -13.75 -15.74 -9.71
N GLY A 371 -14.94 -16.33 -9.69
CA GLY A 371 -15.15 -17.65 -9.14
C GLY A 371 -14.30 -18.68 -9.88
N ALA A 372 -13.68 -19.56 -9.10
CA ALA A 372 -13.16 -20.88 -9.49
C ALA A 372 -11.86 -21.02 -10.31
N ALA A 373 -11.22 -19.97 -10.85
CA ALA A 373 -10.01 -20.18 -11.67
C ALA A 373 -8.69 -20.31 -10.90
N ILE A 374 -8.62 -19.90 -9.62
CA ILE A 374 -7.41 -20.01 -8.80
C ILE A 374 -7.76 -20.68 -7.47
N ALA A 375 -7.83 -22.01 -7.48
CA ALA A 375 -7.64 -22.76 -6.25
C ALA A 375 -6.20 -22.50 -5.78
N ILE A 376 -6.02 -21.56 -4.85
CA ILE A 376 -4.81 -21.50 -4.05
C ILE A 376 -4.81 -22.82 -3.29
N GLY A 377 -3.99 -23.76 -3.75
CA GLY A 377 -3.90 -25.08 -3.16
C GLY A 377 -3.55 -24.92 -1.69
N ASP A 378 -4.31 -25.60 -0.83
CA ASP A 378 -4.07 -25.55 0.60
C ASP A 378 -2.66 -26.10 0.90
N ARG A 379 -1.73 -25.18 1.18
CA ARG A 379 -0.37 -25.50 1.66
C ARG A 379 -0.30 -25.35 3.18
N SER A 380 -1.41 -25.53 3.89
CA SER A 380 -1.46 -25.57 5.36
C SER A 380 -0.60 -26.70 5.95
N GLY A 381 -0.18 -27.69 5.16
CA GLY A 381 0.66 -28.80 5.60
C GLY A 381 1.97 -29.00 4.84
N ALA A 382 2.70 -27.96 4.41
CA ALA A 382 4.05 -28.20 3.88
C ALA A 382 5.02 -28.44 5.05
N PRO A 383 5.47 -29.69 5.32
CA PRO A 383 6.44 -29.94 6.38
C PRO A 383 7.74 -29.22 6.02
N GLN A 384 8.48 -28.78 7.04
CA GLN A 384 9.88 -28.35 6.91
C GLN A 384 10.57 -29.27 5.89
N ARG A 385 10.86 -28.72 4.71
CA ARG A 385 11.35 -29.53 3.59
C ARG A 385 12.74 -30.03 3.98
N SER A 386 12.89 -31.33 4.22
CA SER A 386 14.20 -31.90 4.51
C SER A 386 15.17 -31.57 3.38
N PHE A 387 16.43 -31.32 3.74
CA PHE A 387 17.48 -30.90 2.81
C PHE A 387 17.57 -31.84 1.60
N GLY A 388 17.41 -33.15 1.81
CA GLY A 388 17.41 -34.16 0.75
C GLY A 388 16.27 -34.03 -0.28
N ARG A 389 15.08 -33.58 0.12
CA ARG A 389 13.99 -33.34 -0.86
C ARG A 389 14.18 -32.05 -1.66
N ILE A 390 14.85 -31.05 -1.08
CA ILE A 390 15.17 -29.79 -1.76
C ILE A 390 16.21 -30.03 -2.86
N THR A 391 17.25 -30.79 -2.57
CA THR A 391 18.31 -31.14 -3.53
C THR A 391 17.77 -32.00 -4.67
N VAL A 392 16.98 -33.03 -4.38
CA VAL A 392 16.36 -33.89 -5.42
C VAL A 392 15.42 -33.10 -6.32
N GLN A 393 14.65 -32.15 -5.78
CA GLN A 393 13.79 -31.30 -6.60
C GLN A 393 14.57 -30.28 -7.43
N ALA A 394 15.69 -29.75 -6.93
CA ALA A 394 16.58 -28.90 -7.72
C ALA A 394 17.17 -29.68 -8.89
N LEU A 395 17.55 -30.95 -8.68
CA LEU A 395 18.00 -31.85 -9.74
C LEU A 395 16.90 -32.08 -10.79
N ARG A 396 15.65 -32.32 -10.35
CA ARG A 396 14.50 -32.45 -11.25
C ARG A 396 14.21 -31.18 -12.05
N ASP A 397 14.52 -30.00 -11.51
CA ASP A 397 14.33 -28.73 -12.21
C ASP A 397 15.35 -28.52 -13.35
N LEU A 398 16.58 -29.05 -13.22
CA LEU A 398 17.58 -29.06 -14.30
C LEU A 398 17.17 -29.97 -15.47
N VAL A 399 16.45 -31.05 -15.19
CA VAL A 399 15.98 -32.00 -16.22
C VAL A 399 14.64 -31.54 -16.84
N ARG A 400 14.12 -30.36 -16.48
CA ARG A 400 12.88 -29.86 -17.10
C ARG A 400 13.12 -29.52 -18.57
N PRO A 401 12.22 -29.93 -19.49
CA PRO A 401 12.37 -29.70 -20.92
C PRO A 401 12.58 -28.22 -21.29
N ARG A 402 11.97 -27.30 -20.52
CA ARG A 402 12.10 -25.86 -20.74
C ARG A 402 13.47 -25.31 -20.35
N PHE A 403 14.03 -25.81 -19.26
CA PHE A 403 15.38 -25.43 -18.84
C PHE A 403 16.40 -26.02 -19.82
N LEU A 404 16.28 -27.32 -20.12
CA LEU A 404 17.13 -28.00 -21.11
C LEU A 404 17.09 -27.33 -22.47
N LEU A 405 15.91 -26.96 -22.98
CA LEU A 405 15.79 -26.28 -24.27
C LEU A 405 16.49 -24.91 -24.26
N ALA A 406 16.24 -24.08 -23.25
CA ALA A 406 16.89 -22.77 -23.14
C ALA A 406 18.40 -22.91 -22.96
N PHE A 407 18.82 -23.88 -22.14
CA PHE A 407 20.22 -24.17 -21.87
C PHE A 407 20.97 -24.72 -23.09
N MET A 408 20.33 -25.63 -23.85
CA MET A 408 20.85 -26.16 -25.12
C MET A 408 20.88 -25.10 -26.20
N LEU A 409 19.86 -24.24 -26.29
CA LEU A 409 19.83 -23.14 -27.25
C LEU A 409 20.94 -22.13 -26.95
N SER A 410 21.16 -21.79 -25.68
CA SER A 410 22.31 -20.96 -25.26
C SER A 410 23.64 -21.65 -25.53
N GLY A 411 23.74 -22.96 -25.28
CA GLY A 411 24.92 -23.76 -25.61
C GLY A 411 25.20 -23.79 -27.12
N LEU A 412 24.17 -23.90 -27.94
CA LEU A 412 24.24 -23.83 -29.40
C LEU A 412 24.71 -22.42 -29.83
N LEU A 413 24.12 -21.38 -29.26
CA LEU A 413 24.49 -19.99 -29.54
C LEU A 413 25.97 -19.72 -29.17
N LEU A 414 26.43 -20.25 -28.04
CA LEU A 414 27.83 -20.20 -27.62
C LEU A 414 28.75 -20.97 -28.58
N LEU A 415 28.36 -22.17 -29.01
CA LEU A 415 29.13 -22.99 -29.94
C LEU A 415 29.29 -22.30 -31.30
N PHE A 416 28.21 -21.74 -31.85
CA PHE A 416 28.21 -21.16 -33.19
C PHE A 416 28.74 -19.72 -33.24
N PHE A 417 28.49 -18.91 -32.21
CA PHE A 417 28.79 -17.47 -32.27
C PHE A 417 29.93 -17.01 -31.36
N ALA A 418 30.31 -17.77 -30.33
CA ALA A 418 31.43 -17.39 -29.46
C ALA A 418 32.77 -18.02 -29.88
N GLY A 419 32.80 -18.87 -30.92
CA GLY A 419 34.04 -19.47 -31.44
C GLY A 419 34.79 -20.32 -30.42
N LEU A 420 34.09 -20.85 -29.42
CA LEU A 420 34.66 -21.59 -28.30
C LEU A 420 35.18 -22.96 -28.74
N SER A 421 36.29 -23.42 -28.13
CA SER A 421 36.75 -24.79 -28.30
C SER A 421 35.74 -25.78 -27.73
N ARG A 422 35.70 -27.02 -28.25
CA ARG A 422 34.79 -28.06 -27.76
C ARG A 422 34.98 -28.34 -26.26
N ALA A 423 36.21 -28.23 -25.76
CA ALA A 423 36.54 -28.41 -24.34
C ALA A 423 36.00 -27.26 -23.48
N ASP A 424 36.13 -26.01 -23.96
CA ASP A 424 35.62 -24.83 -23.25
C ASP A 424 34.10 -24.83 -23.17
N LEU A 425 33.43 -25.25 -24.25
CA LEU A 425 31.98 -25.41 -24.26
C LEU A 425 31.51 -26.41 -23.21
N VAL A 426 32.15 -27.59 -23.13
CA VAL A 426 31.80 -28.62 -22.13
C VAL A 426 31.98 -28.09 -20.71
N ASN A 427 33.10 -27.41 -20.43
CA ASN A 427 33.34 -26.79 -19.12
C ASN A 427 32.31 -25.71 -18.78
N LEU A 428 31.93 -24.87 -19.74
CA LEU A 428 30.93 -23.83 -19.55
C LEU A 428 29.54 -24.42 -19.27
N LEU A 429 29.18 -25.51 -19.96
CA LEU A 429 27.92 -26.20 -19.76
C LEU A 429 27.87 -26.89 -18.38
N ILE A 430 28.94 -27.58 -17.98
CA ILE A 430 29.02 -28.19 -16.65
C ILE A 430 28.92 -27.10 -15.56
N ARG A 431 29.65 -25.99 -15.72
CA ARG A 431 29.60 -24.86 -14.78
C ARG A 431 28.20 -24.24 -14.71
N GLY A 432 27.54 -24.03 -15.85
CA GLY A 432 26.18 -23.49 -15.92
C GLY A 432 25.16 -24.40 -15.25
N LEU A 433 25.29 -25.72 -15.37
CA LEU A 433 24.47 -26.72 -14.67
C LEU A 433 24.70 -26.67 -13.15
N CYS A 434 25.96 -26.62 -12.71
CA CYS A 434 26.31 -26.53 -11.28
C CYS A 434 25.78 -25.23 -10.64
N ILE A 435 26.01 -24.08 -11.28
CA ILE A 435 25.52 -22.79 -10.78
C ILE A 435 24.00 -22.75 -10.74
N SER A 436 23.33 -23.28 -11.77
CA SER A 436 21.87 -23.38 -11.81
C SER A 436 21.34 -24.29 -10.69
N TYR A 437 22.00 -25.41 -10.42
CA TYR A 437 21.68 -26.31 -9.31
C TYR A 437 21.75 -25.62 -7.96
N PHE A 438 22.89 -24.99 -7.63
CA PHE A 438 23.07 -24.26 -6.38
C PHE A 438 22.13 -23.06 -6.27
N GLY A 439 21.86 -22.37 -7.38
CA GLY A 439 20.86 -21.31 -7.46
C GLY A 439 19.45 -21.81 -7.11
N PHE A 440 19.02 -22.95 -7.64
CA PHE A 440 17.73 -23.55 -7.30
C PHE A 440 17.65 -23.98 -5.83
N VAL A 441 18.75 -24.50 -5.25
CA VAL A 441 18.83 -24.85 -3.83
C VAL A 441 18.74 -23.59 -2.95
N ALA A 442 19.54 -22.57 -3.23
CA ALA A 442 19.56 -21.32 -2.46
C ALA A 442 18.19 -20.61 -2.47
N MET A 443 17.56 -20.53 -3.65
CA MET A 443 16.26 -19.91 -3.83
C MET A 443 15.13 -20.67 -3.11
N ARG A 444 15.26 -21.99 -2.90
CA ARG A 444 14.29 -22.80 -2.14
C ARG A 444 14.49 -22.75 -0.63
N ARG A 445 15.62 -22.19 -0.16
CA ARG A 445 15.96 -22.02 1.26
C ARG A 445 15.33 -20.75 1.85
N ILE A 446 14.89 -19.80 1.02
CA ILE A 446 14.26 -18.57 1.47
C ILE A 446 12.81 -18.87 1.87
N ASP A 447 12.53 -18.80 3.17
CA ASP A 447 11.18 -18.96 3.71
C ASP A 447 10.37 -17.67 3.54
N ALA A 448 9.42 -17.70 2.60
CA ALA A 448 8.53 -16.58 2.33
C ALA A 448 7.60 -16.26 3.53
N ARG A 449 7.27 -17.24 4.38
CA ARG A 449 6.43 -17.02 5.57
C ARG A 449 7.20 -16.28 6.66
N GLY A 450 8.42 -16.72 6.99
CA GLY A 450 9.29 -16.03 7.95
C GLY A 450 9.61 -14.59 7.57
N VAL A 451 9.82 -14.29 6.28
CA VAL A 451 10.01 -12.90 5.81
C VAL A 451 8.74 -12.07 5.98
N GLY A 452 7.57 -12.64 5.71
CA GLY A 452 6.27 -11.97 5.92
C GLY A 452 5.97 -11.67 7.38
N GLU A 453 6.20 -12.63 8.28
CA GLU A 453 5.99 -12.45 9.72
C GLU A 453 6.98 -11.43 10.32
N TRP A 454 8.23 -11.45 9.87
CA TRP A 454 9.22 -10.44 10.25
C TRP A 454 8.81 -9.04 9.80
N LEU A 455 8.26 -8.90 8.58
CA LEU A 455 7.76 -7.63 8.06
C LEU A 455 6.52 -7.14 8.83
N ASP A 456 5.60 -8.02 9.22
CA ASP A 456 4.39 -7.60 9.95
C ASP A 456 4.73 -7.16 11.39
N LYS A 457 5.61 -7.91 12.08
CA LYS A 457 6.06 -7.56 13.45
C LYS A 457 6.87 -6.27 13.51
N ARG A 458 7.74 -6.00 12.51
CA ARG A 458 8.67 -4.87 12.55
C ARG A 458 8.17 -3.61 11.83
N ALA A 459 7.36 -3.76 10.78
CA ALA A 459 6.94 -2.64 9.93
C ALA A 459 5.46 -2.27 10.05
N GLY A 460 4.63 -3.06 10.77
CA GLY A 460 3.23 -2.72 11.04
C GLY A 460 2.42 -2.48 9.75
N LEU A 461 2.72 -3.23 8.69
CA LEU A 461 2.20 -3.00 7.34
C LEU A 461 0.69 -3.31 7.22
N GLY A 462 0.05 -3.88 8.24
CA GLY A 462 -1.37 -4.23 8.19
C GLY A 462 -1.62 -5.38 7.21
N LEU A 463 -0.67 -6.31 7.11
CA LEU A 463 -0.81 -7.51 6.29
C LEU A 463 -1.97 -8.39 6.77
N SER A 464 -2.21 -8.40 8.08
CA SER A 464 -3.34 -9.08 8.73
C SER A 464 -4.73 -8.68 8.19
N LYS A 465 -4.90 -7.45 7.68
CA LYS A 465 -6.16 -7.01 7.06
C LYS A 465 -6.13 -7.06 5.53
N SER A 466 -4.99 -6.76 4.92
CA SER A 466 -4.86 -6.68 3.47
C SER A 466 -4.76 -8.05 2.78
N LEU A 467 -4.12 -9.03 3.41
CA LEU A 467 -4.03 -10.38 2.83
C LEU A 467 -5.40 -11.09 2.77
N PRO A 468 -6.24 -11.10 3.83
CA PRO A 468 -7.59 -11.65 3.73
C PRO A 468 -8.44 -11.00 2.62
N ALA A 469 -8.40 -9.67 2.50
CA ALA A 469 -9.11 -8.95 1.44
C ALA A 469 -8.61 -9.34 0.03
N ALA A 470 -7.31 -9.59 -0.13
CA ALA A 470 -6.75 -10.09 -1.38
C ALA A 470 -7.24 -11.52 -1.72
N LEU A 471 -7.35 -12.39 -0.72
CA LEU A 471 -7.86 -13.76 -0.87
C LEU A 471 -9.38 -13.78 -1.16
N GLU A 472 -10.14 -12.90 -0.52
CA GLU A 472 -11.57 -12.72 -0.76
C GLU A 472 -11.84 -12.28 -2.21
N MET A 473 -11.03 -11.35 -2.74
CA MET A 473 -11.09 -10.97 -4.16
C MET A 473 -10.86 -12.15 -5.12
N LEU A 474 -10.09 -13.14 -4.70
CA LEU A 474 -9.85 -14.37 -5.47
C LEU A 474 -10.96 -15.43 -5.27
N GLY A 475 -12.04 -15.08 -4.58
CA GLY A 475 -13.20 -15.95 -4.37
C GLY A 475 -13.02 -17.02 -3.29
N GLN A 476 -11.99 -16.92 -2.44
CA GLN A 476 -11.79 -17.84 -1.32
C GLN A 476 -12.49 -17.32 -0.05
N LYS A 477 -13.17 -18.22 0.67
CA LYS A 477 -13.81 -17.89 1.96
C LYS A 477 -12.77 -17.34 2.94
N ARG A 478 -13.22 -16.40 3.78
CA ARG A 478 -12.49 -15.82 4.92
C ARG A 478 -11.82 -16.97 5.68
N ALA A 479 -10.51 -17.17 5.50
CA ALA A 479 -9.75 -17.94 6.46
C ALA A 479 -9.82 -17.14 7.76
N GLU A 480 -10.56 -17.61 8.74
CA GLU A 480 -10.60 -17.06 10.09
C GLU A 480 -9.20 -17.23 10.70
N ALA A 481 -8.29 -16.35 10.31
CA ALA A 481 -7.04 -16.17 11.01
C ALA A 481 -7.41 -15.50 12.33
N ALA A 482 -7.38 -16.28 13.41
CA ALA A 482 -7.55 -15.84 14.78
C ALA A 482 -6.63 -14.66 15.09
N VAL A 483 -7.17 -13.43 15.03
CA VAL A 483 -6.53 -12.23 15.56
C VAL A 483 -7.13 -12.00 16.95
N ASN A 484 -6.62 -12.74 17.93
CA ASN A 484 -6.64 -12.26 19.32
C ASN A 484 -5.52 -11.20 19.41
N GLU A 485 -5.85 -9.92 19.19
CA GLU A 485 -5.01 -8.84 19.72
C GLU A 485 -5.29 -8.71 21.23
N PRO A 486 -4.30 -8.93 22.12
CA PRO A 486 -4.46 -8.62 23.53
C PRO A 486 -4.35 -7.11 23.74
N GLY A 487 -5.40 -6.52 24.33
CA GLY A 487 -5.29 -5.29 25.13
C GLY A 487 -5.46 -3.96 24.40
N VAL A 488 -6.70 -3.58 24.07
CA VAL A 488 -7.19 -2.20 24.22
C VAL A 488 -8.65 -2.30 24.66
N VAL A 489 -8.97 -1.73 25.82
CA VAL A 489 -10.30 -1.71 26.41
C VAL A 489 -11.26 -1.01 25.45
N ALA A 490 -12.10 -1.78 24.77
CA ALA A 490 -13.33 -1.28 24.21
C ALA A 490 -14.26 -1.02 25.39
N VAL A 491 -14.31 0.22 25.87
CA VAL A 491 -15.33 0.63 26.84
C VAL A 491 -16.67 0.57 26.11
N LYS A 492 -17.37 -0.56 26.25
CA LYS A 492 -18.81 -0.64 26.01
C LYS A 492 -19.43 0.45 26.88
N ALA A 493 -20.07 1.43 26.24
CA ALA A 493 -20.89 2.41 26.91
C ALA A 493 -21.92 1.66 27.77
N ARG A 494 -21.75 1.70 29.09
CA ARG A 494 -22.72 1.18 30.04
C ARG A 494 -23.85 2.20 30.04
N VAL A 495 -24.96 1.81 29.40
CA VAL A 495 -26.23 2.54 29.45
C VAL A 495 -26.59 2.71 30.92
N ILE A 496 -26.58 3.96 31.39
CA ILE A 496 -27.18 4.35 32.67
C ILE A 496 -28.68 4.41 32.41
N SER A 497 -29.37 3.29 32.58
CA SER A 497 -30.81 3.30 32.85
C SER A 497 -30.97 3.37 34.36
N GLY A 498 -31.26 4.56 34.88
CA GLY A 498 -31.84 4.71 36.20
C GLY A 498 -33.22 4.06 36.23
N GLY A 499 -33.52 3.33 37.30
CA GLY A 499 -34.77 2.63 37.50
C GLY A 499 -34.87 2.09 38.92
N VAL A 500 -35.23 3.00 39.83
CA VAL A 500 -36.15 2.81 40.98
C VAL A 500 -35.94 1.60 41.90
N SER A 501 -35.71 1.91 43.17
CA SER A 501 -35.81 1.02 44.32
C SER A 501 -37.25 0.61 44.60
N GLU A 502 -37.46 -0.69 44.78
CA GLU A 502 -38.51 -1.36 45.57
C GLU A 502 -38.17 -2.85 45.41
N GLY A 503 -38.15 -3.75 46.39
CA GLY A 503 -38.50 -3.78 47.79
C GLY A 503 -38.25 -5.24 48.23
N SER A 504 -38.06 -5.41 49.53
CA SER A 504 -37.80 -6.67 50.25
C SER A 504 -38.69 -7.86 49.87
N ASP A 505 -38.13 -9.07 50.00
CA ASP A 505 -38.72 -10.35 50.44
C ASP A 505 -38.32 -11.51 49.51
N ALA A 506 -38.07 -12.75 49.92
CA ALA A 506 -37.77 -13.43 51.18
C ALA A 506 -37.31 -14.85 50.77
N LYS A 507 -36.46 -15.44 51.60
CA LYS A 507 -36.08 -16.87 51.76
C LYS A 507 -36.76 -17.95 50.88
N SER A 508 -35.91 -18.80 50.29
CA SER A 508 -35.88 -20.30 50.19
C SER A 508 -37.19 -21.13 50.29
N PRO A 509 -37.26 -22.35 49.72
CA PRO A 509 -36.18 -23.37 49.65
C PRO A 509 -35.58 -23.63 48.27
#